data_AF-A0AA42LGX7-F1
#
_entry.id   AF-A0AA42LGX7-F1
#
_cell.length_a   1.000
_cell.length_b   1.000
_cell.length_c   1.000
_cell.angle_alpha   90.00
_cell.angle_beta   90.00
_cell.angle_gamma   90.00
#
_symmetry.space_group_name_H-M   'P 1'
#
loop_
_entity.id
_entity.type
_entity.pdbx_description
1 polymer ?
#
loop_
_entity_poly.entity_id
_entity_poly.type
_entity_poly.pdbx_seq_one_letter_code
_entity_poly.pdbx_strand_id
1 'polypeptide(L)'
;MSLQAQEIPAFTIHDLRRTASTLLHEQGWPSDVVEKALNHTIGGVRGVYNRAEYAEQRRGMLQAWSDYIDGLVPSANLVIGAASA
;
A
#
# COMPACT_ATOMS: atom_id res chain seq x y z
N MET A 1 4.19 -30.36 -0.56
CA MET A 1 3.04 -29.87 0.23
C MET A 1 2.07 -29.24 -0.76
N SER A 2 1.08 -30.01 -1.23
CA SER A 2 0.16 -29.56 -2.29
C SER A 2 -0.86 -28.59 -1.71
N LEU A 3 -0.90 -27.37 -2.25
CA LEU A 3 -1.97 -26.39 -2.03
C LEU A 3 -3.25 -26.86 -2.74
N GLN A 4 -3.77 -28.03 -2.37
CA GLN A 4 -5.03 -28.54 -2.89
C GLN A 4 -6.10 -28.40 -1.81
N ALA A 5 -7.23 -27.79 -2.21
CA ALA A 5 -8.50 -27.65 -1.50
C ALA A 5 -8.61 -26.60 -0.37
N GLN A 6 -8.06 -25.40 -0.55
CA GLN A 6 -8.65 -24.22 0.11
C GLN A 6 -9.55 -23.50 -0.88
N GLU A 7 -10.84 -23.39 -0.56
CA GLU A 7 -11.73 -22.46 -1.26
C GLU A 7 -11.29 -21.03 -0.91
N ILE A 8 -10.40 -20.48 -1.73
CA ILE A 8 -9.98 -19.08 -1.61
C ILE A 8 -11.14 -18.23 -2.14
N PRO A 9 -11.68 -17.30 -1.32
CA PRO A 9 -12.69 -16.37 -1.79
C PRO A 9 -12.24 -15.62 -3.03
N ALA A 10 -13.19 -15.21 -3.87
CA ALA A 10 -12.88 -14.42 -5.06
C ALA A 10 -12.12 -13.15 -4.68
N PHE A 11 -11.02 -12.91 -5.38
CA PHE A 11 -10.20 -11.72 -5.18
C PHE A 11 -10.97 -10.45 -5.54
N THR A 12 -10.80 -9.41 -4.73
CA THR A 12 -11.43 -8.10 -4.91
C THR A 12 -10.41 -6.97 -4.82
N ILE A 13 -10.79 -5.76 -5.25
CA ILE A 13 -9.96 -4.57 -5.07
C ILE A 13 -9.66 -4.24 -3.59
N HIS A 14 -10.44 -4.77 -2.63
CA HIS A 14 -10.19 -4.55 -1.21
C HIS A 14 -9.00 -5.36 -0.71
N ASP A 15 -8.72 -6.50 -1.35
CA ASP A 15 -7.57 -7.32 -1.02
C ASP A 15 -6.26 -6.60 -1.36
N LEU A 16 -6.23 -5.80 -2.44
CA LEU A 16 -5.10 -4.91 -2.75
C LEU A 16 -4.82 -3.91 -1.62
N ARG A 17 -5.87 -3.25 -1.11
CA ARG A 17 -5.72 -2.30 0.02
C ARG A 17 -5.24 -3.00 1.27
N ARG A 18 -5.78 -4.19 1.57
CA ARG A 18 -5.37 -4.98 2.74
C ARG A 18 -3.90 -5.38 2.63
N THR A 19 -3.49 -5.92 1.49
CA THR A 19 -2.10 -6.32 1.22
C THR A 19 -1.15 -5.12 1.38
N ALA A 20 -1.47 -3.98 0.76
CA ALA A 20 -0.65 -2.78 0.88
C ALA A 20 -0.57 -2.28 2.34
N SER A 21 -1.69 -2.23 3.06
CA SER A 21 -1.73 -1.83 4.47
C SER A 21 -0.82 -2.71 5.33
N THR A 22 -0.95 -4.04 5.22
CA THR A 22 -0.13 -4.98 5.99
C THR A 22 1.35 -4.80 5.69
N LEU A 23 1.74 -4.79 4.41
CA LEU A 23 3.15 -4.70 4.04
C LEU A 23 3.79 -3.37 4.43
N LEU A 24 3.06 -2.25 4.30
CA LEU A 24 3.58 -0.94 4.73
C LEU A 24 3.78 -0.86 6.24
N HIS A 25 2.90 -1.46 7.03
CA HIS A 25 3.08 -1.54 8.47
C HIS A 25 4.25 -2.46 8.86
N GLU A 26 4.43 -3.58 8.17
CA GLU A 26 5.58 -4.48 8.38
C GLU A 26 6.92 -3.82 8.02
N GLN A 27 6.91 -2.91 7.04
CA GLN A 27 8.05 -2.05 6.72
C GLN A 27 8.27 -0.90 7.73
N GLY A 28 7.41 -0.77 8.75
CA GLY A 28 7.55 0.19 9.84
C GLY A 28 6.97 1.58 9.58
N TRP A 29 6.17 1.77 8.53
CA TRP A 29 5.53 3.06 8.28
C TRP A 29 4.48 3.40 9.36
N PRO A 30 4.39 4.67 9.80
CA PRO A 30 3.43 5.05 10.83
C PRO A 30 1.99 4.89 10.35
N SER A 31 1.11 4.34 11.21
CA SER A 31 -0.29 4.09 10.84
C SER A 31 -1.01 5.33 10.33
N ASP A 32 -0.79 6.49 10.94
CA ASP A 32 -1.45 7.72 10.47
C ASP A 32 -1.09 8.08 9.02
N VAL A 33 0.12 7.72 8.56
CA VAL A 33 0.56 7.94 7.16
C VAL A 33 -0.09 6.90 6.24
N VAL A 34 -0.09 5.62 6.65
CA VAL A 34 -0.68 4.49 5.89
C VAL A 34 -2.19 4.70 5.72
N GLU A 35 -2.90 4.93 6.82
CA GLU A 35 -4.36 5.08 6.83
C GLU A 35 -4.79 6.32 6.03
N LYS A 36 -4.02 7.41 6.08
CA LYS A 36 -4.28 8.60 5.27
C LYS A 36 -4.09 8.34 3.77
N ALA A 37 -3.09 7.55 3.38
CA ALA A 37 -2.91 7.15 1.97
C ALA A 37 -4.02 6.21 1.48
N LEU A 38 -4.59 5.39 2.38
CA LEU A 38 -5.73 4.52 2.08
C LEU A 38 -7.07 5.26 2.11
N ASN A 39 -7.08 6.56 2.42
CA ASN A 39 -8.27 7.38 2.60
C ASN A 39 -9.24 6.80 3.65
N HIS A 40 -8.69 6.23 4.71
CA HIS A 40 -9.47 5.74 5.83
C HIS A 40 -9.82 6.87 6.79
N THR A 41 -11.04 6.83 7.32
CA THR A 41 -11.47 7.73 8.38
C THR A 41 -10.97 7.23 9.72
N ILE A 42 -10.15 8.03 10.41
CA ILE A 42 -9.71 7.73 11.76
C ILE A 42 -10.86 8.00 12.73
N GLY A 43 -11.24 6.99 13.52
CA GLY A 43 -12.32 7.10 14.50
C GLY A 43 -11.92 7.82 15.79
N GLY A 44 -12.94 8.18 16.58
CA GLY A 44 -12.79 8.69 17.94
C GLY A 44 -12.12 10.07 18.04
N VAL A 45 -11.69 10.40 19.26
CA VAL A 45 -11.07 11.70 19.59
C VAL A 45 -9.83 11.98 18.72
N ARG A 46 -9.05 10.94 18.42
CA ARG A 46 -7.87 11.07 17.55
C ARG A 46 -8.23 11.60 16.16
N GLY A 47 -9.31 11.10 15.55
CA GLY A 47 -9.76 11.58 14.25
C GLY A 47 -10.28 13.02 14.26
N VAL A 48 -10.83 13.47 15.39
CA VAL A 48 -11.30 14.86 15.56
C VAL A 48 -10.12 15.84 15.57
N TYR A 49 -9.03 15.50 16.27
CA TYR A 49 -7.90 16.40 16.45
C TYR A 49 -6.79 16.23 15.41
N ASN A 50 -6.56 15.02 14.90
CA ASN A 50 -5.49 14.76 13.92
C ASN A 50 -5.92 15.22 12.52
N ARG A 51 -5.73 16.51 12.26
CA ARG A 51 -5.96 17.13 10.94
C ARG A 51 -4.71 17.14 10.05
N ALA A 52 -3.62 16.52 10.50
CA ALA A 52 -2.40 16.50 9.72
C ALA A 52 -2.58 15.70 8.44
N GLU A 53 -1.99 16.20 7.36
CA GLU A 53 -2.02 15.53 6.06
C GLU A 53 -0.87 14.54 5.90
N TYR A 54 0.26 14.73 6.59
CA TYR A 54 1.46 13.89 6.41
C TYR A 54 1.92 13.83 4.95
N ALA A 55 1.74 14.90 4.17
CA ALA A 55 1.92 14.89 2.73
C ALA A 55 3.33 14.45 2.29
N GLU A 56 4.38 14.93 2.98
CA GLU A 56 5.76 14.54 2.69
C GLU A 56 6.04 13.09 3.05
N GLN A 57 5.60 12.64 4.24
CA GLN A 57 5.75 11.26 4.67
C GLN A 57 5.00 10.29 3.75
N ARG A 58 3.77 10.65 3.33
CA ARG A 58 2.98 9.87 2.37
C ARG A 58 3.70 9.77 1.03
N ARG A 59 4.33 10.85 0.55
CA ARG A 59 5.08 10.83 -0.71
C ARG A 59 6.27 9.87 -0.60
N GLY A 60 7.05 9.95 0.46
CA GLY A 60 8.18 9.04 0.70
C GLY A 60 7.73 7.58 0.81
N MET A 61 6.65 7.33 1.56
CA MET A 61 6.06 6.01 1.71
C MET A 61 5.56 5.44 0.37
N LEU A 62 4.83 6.23 -0.41
CA LEU A 62 4.30 5.78 -1.70
C LEU A 62 5.42 5.56 -2.73
N GLN A 63 6.53 6.31 -2.65
CA GLN A 63 7.71 6.02 -3.47
C GLN A 63 8.34 4.68 -3.06
N ALA A 64 8.58 4.45 -1.77
CA ALA A 64 9.10 3.18 -1.27
C ALA A 64 8.19 1.99 -1.65
N TRP A 65 6.87 2.20 -1.62
CA TRP A 65 5.89 1.22 -2.10
C TRP A 65 6.03 0.93 -3.59
N SER A 66 6.22 1.96 -4.42
CA SER A 66 6.47 1.81 -5.87
C SER A 66 7.74 0.99 -6.10
N ASP A 67 8.83 1.37 -5.44
CA ASP A 67 10.13 0.70 -5.59
C ASP A 67 10.04 -0.78 -5.17
N TYR A 68 9.28 -1.08 -4.12
CA TYR A 68 9.00 -2.45 -3.70
C TYR A 68 8.25 -3.25 -4.78
N ILE A 69 7.17 -2.69 -5.35
CA ILE A 69 6.41 -3.34 -6.43
C ILE A 69 7.30 -3.57 -7.65
N ASP A 70 8.06 -2.57 -8.07
CA ASP A 70 8.98 -2.67 -9.20
C ASP A 70 10.02 -3.78 -8.98
N GLY A 71 10.49 -3.94 -7.74
CA GLY A 71 11.38 -5.04 -7.35
C GLY A 71 10.76 -6.43 -7.40
N LEU A 72 9.42 -6.54 -7.33
CA LEU A 72 8.69 -7.81 -7.49
C LEU A 72 8.45 -8.19 -8.96
N VAL A 73 8.49 -7.21 -9.87
CA VAL A 73 8.17 -7.45 -11.29
C VAL A 73 9.39 -8.05 -12.01
N PRO A 74 9.27 -9.22 -12.65
CA PRO A 74 10.34 -9.77 -13.46
C PRO A 74 10.69 -8.82 -14.61
N SER A 75 11.98 -8.52 -14.77
CA SER A 75 12.49 -7.54 -15.74
C SER A 75 12.07 -7.82 -17.19
N ALA A 76 11.79 -9.09 -17.52
CA ALA A 76 11.37 -9.54 -18.85
C ALA A 76 9.98 -9.02 -19.29
N ASN A 77 9.15 -8.52 -18.37
CA ASN A 77 7.76 -8.10 -18.65
C ASN A 77 7.51 -6.60 -18.40
N LEU A 78 8.55 -5.82 -18.15
CA LEU A 78 8.45 -4.38 -17.90
C LEU A 78 8.41 -3.60 -19.22
N VAL A 79 7.20 -3.24 -19.67
CA VAL A 79 7.02 -2.23 -20.71
C VAL A 79 6.90 -0.87 -20.02
N ILE A 80 8.05 -0.26 -19.73
CA ILE A 80 8.07 1.14 -19.28
C ILE A 80 7.83 2.00 -20.52
N GLY A 81 6.66 2.63 -20.61
CA GLY A 81 6.47 3.74 -21.53
C GLY A 81 7.48 4.82 -21.18
N ALA A 82 8.41 5.12 -22.09
CA ALA A 82 9.45 6.13 -21.87
C ALA A 82 8.79 7.42 -21.35
N ALA A 83 9.02 7.73 -20.07
CA ALA A 83 8.73 9.04 -19.54
C ALA A 83 9.74 9.99 -20.21
N SER A 84 9.32 10.61 -21.30
CA SER A 84 10.02 11.75 -21.89
C SER A 84 10.14 12.83 -20.82
N ALA A 85 11.38 13.19 -20.49
CA ALA A 85 11.74 14.34 -19.67
C ALA A 85 11.29 15.66 -20.32
#